data_AF-A0A961ME89-F1
#
_entry.id   AF-A0A961ME89-F1
#
_cell.length_a   1.000
_cell.length_b   1.000
_cell.length_c   1.000
_cell.angle_alpha   90.00
_cell.angle_beta   90.00
_cell.angle_gamma   90.00
#
_symmetry.space_group_name_H-M   'P 1'
#
loop_
_entity.id
_entity.type
_entity.pdbx_description
1 polymer ?
#
loop_
_entity_poly.entity_id
_entity_poly.type
_entity_poly.pdbx_seq_one_letter_code
_entity_poly.pdbx_strand_id
1 'polypeptide(L)'
;MAATTALTLWGGAAAAQAFEEIDNPGRILASNCFQCHGTDGQGARGGFERLEVREIVSEMREMARQTNPRGEKAIMVIHAQAYSTQQVALIADYLATMCQTCSPDDGGGRERVRLRVTRSQYGDVVSDIADLTCLEACDRAATRLDRGTSVTLTAVPVDGHRFRRWRGDCDGRTPTCTLDITSGRSATAVFGR
;
A
#
# COMPACT_ATOMS: atom_id res chain seq x y z
N MET A 1 24.97 53.31 40.80
CA MET A 1 25.39 52.17 39.96
C MET A 1 24.62 50.94 40.43
N ALA A 2 23.64 50.48 39.66
CA ALA A 2 22.97 49.20 39.90
C ALA A 2 22.83 48.52 38.53
N ALA A 3 23.58 47.42 38.35
CA ALA A 3 23.63 46.67 37.11
C ALA A 3 22.46 45.68 37.07
N THR A 4 21.58 45.84 36.09
CA THR A 4 20.52 44.89 35.76
C THR A 4 21.09 43.77 34.89
N THR A 5 21.29 42.60 35.47
CA THR A 5 21.59 41.36 34.74
C THR A 5 20.33 40.82 34.08
N ALA A 6 20.28 40.82 32.75
CA ALA A 6 19.24 40.15 31.98
C ALA A 6 19.54 38.65 31.91
N LEU A 7 18.66 37.83 32.49
CA LEU A 7 18.68 36.37 32.33
C LEU A 7 18.04 36.04 30.97
N THR A 8 18.85 35.65 29.99
CA THR A 8 18.36 35.08 28.73
C THR A 8 17.99 33.62 28.96
N LEU A 9 16.69 33.33 28.99
CA LEU A 9 16.16 31.96 29.00
C LEU A 9 16.36 31.36 27.60
N TRP A 10 17.23 30.36 27.49
CA TRP A 10 17.31 29.48 26.33
C TRP A 10 16.02 28.66 26.24
N GLY A 11 15.15 29.00 25.29
CA GLY A 11 14.04 28.17 24.88
C GLY A 11 14.56 26.93 24.18
N GLY A 12 14.69 25.82 24.91
CA GLY A 12 14.92 24.50 24.31
C GLY A 12 13.68 24.09 23.52
N ALA A 13 13.79 24.04 22.19
CA ALA A 13 12.80 23.38 21.37
C ALA A 13 12.79 21.89 21.72
N ALA A 14 11.71 21.43 22.37
CA ALA A 14 11.46 20.02 22.53
C ALA A 14 11.23 19.44 21.13
N ALA A 15 12.21 18.71 20.60
CA ALA A 15 11.99 17.88 19.42
C ALA A 15 10.95 16.83 19.80
N ALA A 16 9.73 16.98 19.29
CA ALA A 16 8.71 15.94 19.38
C ALA A 16 9.26 14.70 18.66
N GLN A 17 9.55 13.65 19.43
CA GLN A 17 9.86 12.36 18.85
C GLN A 17 8.56 11.82 18.25
N ALA A 18 8.47 11.79 16.92
CA ALA A 18 7.41 11.08 16.23
C ALA A 18 7.61 9.59 16.54
N PHE A 19 6.73 9.03 17.38
CA PHE A 19 6.62 7.59 17.48
C PHE A 19 6.06 7.09 16.15
N GLU A 20 6.82 6.28 15.44
CA GLU A 20 6.34 5.58 14.25
C GLU A 20 5.15 4.73 14.68
N GLU A 21 3.96 5.09 14.18
CA GLU A 21 2.74 4.34 14.43
C GLU A 21 2.98 2.91 13.93
N ILE A 22 2.65 1.89 14.76
CA ILE A 22 2.69 0.51 14.29
C ILE A 22 1.59 0.41 13.24
N ASP A 23 1.98 0.52 11.97
CA ASP A 23 1.15 0.51 10.76
C ASP A 23 0.09 -0.60 10.76
N ASN A 24 0.36 -1.72 11.44
CA ASN A 24 -0.66 -2.70 11.81
C ASN A 24 -0.30 -3.49 13.08
N PRO A 25 -1.06 -3.42 14.19
CA PRO A 25 -0.77 -4.17 15.42
C PRO A 25 -0.86 -5.70 15.23
N GLY A 26 -1.51 -6.17 14.17
CA GLY A 26 -1.55 -7.57 13.75
C GLY A 26 -0.23 -8.13 13.27
N ARG A 27 0.71 -7.27 12.80
CA ARG A 27 2.00 -7.71 12.26
C ARG A 27 2.82 -8.52 13.26
N ILE A 28 2.89 -8.06 14.50
CA ILE A 28 3.63 -8.76 15.56
C ILE A 28 2.94 -10.07 15.93
N LEU A 29 1.61 -10.07 16.00
CA LEU A 29 0.83 -11.28 16.30
C LEU A 29 0.98 -12.34 15.21
N ALA A 30 1.04 -11.93 13.94
CA ALA A 30 1.19 -12.79 12.78
C ALA A 30 2.60 -13.37 12.63
N SER A 31 3.63 -12.77 13.26
CA SER A 31 5.03 -13.20 13.13
C SER A 31 5.27 -14.66 13.56
N ASN A 32 4.48 -15.16 14.51
CA ASN A 32 4.53 -16.56 14.96
C ASN A 32 3.99 -17.55 13.92
N CYS A 33 3.20 -17.07 12.94
CA CYS A 33 2.57 -17.90 11.92
C CYS A 33 3.49 -18.13 10.70
N PHE A 34 4.43 -17.21 10.44
CA PHE A 34 5.20 -17.18 9.19
C PHE A 34 6.15 -18.37 9.01
N GLN A 35 6.61 -18.97 10.10
CA GLN A 35 7.51 -20.12 10.04
C GLN A 35 6.84 -21.33 9.36
N CYS A 36 5.50 -21.43 9.43
CA CYS A 36 4.74 -22.51 8.83
C CYS A 36 3.95 -22.03 7.60
N HIS A 37 3.28 -20.88 7.70
CA HIS A 37 2.38 -20.38 6.64
C HIS A 37 3.05 -19.42 5.65
N GLY A 38 4.37 -19.22 5.75
CA GLY A 38 5.08 -18.23 4.95
C GLY A 38 4.79 -16.80 5.42
N THR A 39 5.67 -15.87 5.05
CA THR A 39 5.51 -14.46 5.42
C THR A 39 4.29 -13.82 4.77
N ASP A 40 3.81 -14.38 3.66
CA ASP A 40 2.66 -13.92 2.87
C ASP A 40 1.40 -14.81 3.06
N GLY A 41 1.43 -15.77 3.99
CA GLY A 41 0.30 -16.67 4.24
C GLY A 41 0.07 -17.74 3.17
N GLN A 42 0.96 -17.87 2.18
CA GLN A 42 0.83 -18.79 1.05
C GLN A 42 1.27 -20.24 1.35
N GLY A 43 1.69 -20.51 2.59
CA GLY A 43 2.32 -21.76 2.99
C GLY A 43 3.82 -21.72 2.73
N ALA A 44 4.63 -22.13 3.73
CA ALA A 44 6.04 -22.36 3.49
C ALA A 44 6.21 -23.54 2.52
N ARG A 45 7.09 -23.42 1.52
CA ARG A 45 7.43 -24.52 0.60
C ARG A 45 7.83 -25.75 1.42
N GLY A 46 6.95 -26.76 1.54
CA GLY A 46 7.26 -27.96 2.33
C GLY A 46 6.12 -28.63 3.10
N GLY A 47 4.85 -28.17 3.01
CA GLY A 47 3.71 -28.98 3.47
C GLY A 47 2.75 -28.35 4.49
N PHE A 48 2.69 -27.03 4.59
CA PHE A 48 1.63 -26.34 5.34
C PHE A 48 0.68 -25.62 4.39
N GLU A 49 -0.60 -25.61 4.73
CA GLU A 49 -1.65 -25.03 3.92
C GLU A 49 -1.56 -23.49 3.85
N ARG A 50 -2.15 -22.96 2.79
CA ARG A 50 -2.42 -21.53 2.62
C ARG A 50 -3.43 -21.08 3.67
N LEU A 51 -3.23 -19.89 4.24
CA LEU A 51 -4.19 -19.25 5.14
C LEU A 51 -5.32 -18.60 4.34
N GLU A 52 -6.56 -19.00 4.61
CA GLU A 52 -7.76 -18.35 4.07
C GLU A 52 -8.07 -17.09 4.87
N VAL A 53 -7.51 -15.94 4.48
CA VAL A 53 -7.59 -14.68 5.24
C VAL A 53 -9.03 -14.25 5.57
N ARG A 54 -10.01 -14.58 4.73
CA ARG A 54 -11.43 -14.24 4.96
C ARG A 54 -12.09 -15.10 6.04
N GLU A 55 -11.58 -16.31 6.25
CA GLU A 55 -12.17 -17.33 7.11
C GLU A 55 -11.32 -17.58 8.37
N ILE A 56 -10.13 -17.01 8.45
CA ILE A 56 -9.17 -17.23 9.54
C ILE A 56 -9.78 -16.99 10.93
N VAL A 57 -10.67 -15.99 11.07
CA VAL A 57 -11.34 -15.70 12.35
C VAL A 57 -12.33 -16.81 12.71
N SER A 58 -13.15 -17.27 11.76
CA SER A 58 -14.10 -18.36 11.99
C SER A 58 -13.39 -19.69 12.24
N GLU A 59 -12.36 -20.00 11.45
CA GLU A 59 -11.60 -21.25 11.55
C GLU A 59 -10.81 -21.34 12.86
N MET A 60 -10.07 -20.29 13.22
CA MET A 60 -9.34 -20.25 14.50
C MET A 60 -10.31 -20.33 15.67
N ARG A 61 -11.47 -19.65 15.61
CA ARG A 61 -12.47 -19.76 16.67
C ARG A 61 -13.03 -21.18 16.77
N GLU A 62 -13.20 -21.89 15.67
CA GLU A 62 -13.63 -23.29 15.65
C GLU A 62 -12.56 -24.23 16.22
N MET A 63 -11.31 -24.09 15.78
CA MET A 63 -10.18 -24.84 16.30
C MET A 63 -9.98 -24.62 17.80
N ALA A 64 -10.16 -23.39 18.29
CA ALA A 64 -10.03 -23.06 19.71
C ALA A 64 -11.02 -23.83 20.61
N ARG A 65 -12.16 -24.29 20.06
CA ARG A 65 -13.16 -25.06 20.81
C ARG A 65 -12.89 -26.57 20.83
N GLN A 66 -11.89 -27.06 20.10
CA GLN A 66 -11.59 -28.48 20.03
C GLN A 66 -10.95 -28.97 21.33
N THR A 67 -11.43 -30.09 21.87
CA THR A 67 -10.96 -30.70 23.13
C THR A 67 -10.08 -31.93 22.92
N ASN A 68 -10.02 -32.46 21.69
CA ASN A 68 -9.23 -33.65 21.34
C ASN A 68 -8.60 -33.47 19.95
N PRO A 69 -7.58 -32.58 19.83
CA PRO A 69 -6.93 -32.32 18.56
C PRO A 69 -6.22 -33.57 18.03
N ARG A 70 -6.54 -33.95 16.78
CA ARG A 70 -5.90 -35.07 16.06
C ARG A 70 -5.70 -34.68 14.59
N GLY A 71 -4.75 -35.32 13.93
CA GLY A 71 -4.47 -35.09 12.52
C GLY A 71 -3.65 -33.82 12.25
N GLU A 72 -3.58 -33.43 10.98
CA GLU A 72 -2.73 -32.36 10.46
C GLU A 72 -2.94 -30.99 11.13
N LYS A 73 -4.18 -30.68 11.55
CA LYS A 73 -4.53 -29.39 12.18
C LYS A 73 -4.28 -29.34 13.69
N ALA A 74 -3.76 -30.40 14.30
CA ALA A 74 -3.58 -30.47 15.75
C ALA A 74 -2.65 -29.36 16.29
N ILE A 75 -1.62 -28.98 15.52
CA ILE A 75 -0.73 -27.88 15.87
C ILE A 75 -1.47 -26.54 15.91
N MET A 76 -2.37 -26.30 14.95
CA MET A 76 -3.14 -25.06 14.85
C MET A 76 -4.23 -24.96 15.91
N VAL A 77 -4.72 -26.07 16.47
CA VAL A 77 -5.62 -26.03 17.64
C VAL A 77 -4.94 -25.40 18.85
N ILE A 78 -3.68 -25.74 19.12
CA ILE A 78 -2.93 -25.16 20.24
C ILE A 78 -2.72 -23.65 20.01
N HIS A 79 -2.36 -23.25 18.79
CA HIS A 79 -2.26 -21.84 18.44
C HIS A 79 -3.60 -21.11 18.55
N ALA A 80 -4.69 -21.72 18.08
CA ALA A 80 -6.03 -21.16 18.17
C ALA A 80 -6.50 -20.94 19.61
N GLN A 81 -6.14 -21.82 20.52
CA GLN A 81 -6.42 -21.67 21.96
C GLN A 81 -5.56 -20.58 22.63
N ALA A 82 -4.39 -20.26 22.07
CA ALA A 82 -3.49 -19.25 22.60
C ALA A 82 -3.85 -17.81 22.19
N TYR A 83 -4.63 -17.62 21.13
CA TYR A 83 -5.08 -16.30 20.67
C TYR A 83 -6.53 -16.02 21.05
N SER A 84 -6.82 -14.79 21.46
CA SER A 84 -8.20 -14.30 21.55
C SER A 84 -8.78 -14.01 20.17
N THR A 85 -10.11 -14.04 20.02
CA THR A 85 -10.78 -13.67 18.76
C THR A 85 -10.37 -12.28 18.26
N GLN A 86 -10.12 -11.33 19.18
CA GLN A 86 -9.67 -9.99 18.81
C GLN A 86 -8.23 -10.02 18.28
N GLN A 87 -7.33 -10.79 18.89
CA GLN A 87 -5.97 -10.97 18.37
C GLN A 87 -5.97 -11.66 17.01
N VAL A 88 -6.82 -12.67 16.80
CA VAL A 88 -6.98 -13.31 15.48
C VAL A 88 -7.51 -12.31 14.45
N ALA A 89 -8.44 -11.42 14.82
CA ALA A 89 -8.93 -10.38 13.92
C ALA A 89 -7.82 -9.39 13.51
N LEU A 90 -6.92 -9.03 14.43
CA LEU A 90 -5.75 -8.21 14.10
C LEU A 90 -4.79 -8.94 13.15
N ILE A 91 -4.56 -10.24 13.37
CA ILE A 91 -3.76 -11.07 12.44
C ILE A 91 -4.40 -11.09 11.05
N ALA A 92 -5.72 -11.26 10.97
CA ALA A 92 -6.48 -11.26 9.72
C ALA A 92 -6.35 -9.93 8.96
N ASP A 93 -6.49 -8.81 9.69
CA ASP A 93 -6.34 -7.47 9.15
C ASP A 93 -4.95 -7.25 8.56
N TYR A 94 -3.90 -7.66 9.29
CA TYR A 94 -2.54 -7.63 8.77
C TYR A 94 -2.35 -8.49 7.51
N LEU A 95 -2.79 -9.75 7.53
CA LEU A 95 -2.63 -10.66 6.39
C LEU A 95 -3.41 -10.18 5.15
N ALA A 96 -4.52 -9.46 5.34
CA ALA A 96 -5.26 -8.83 4.25
C ALA A 96 -4.44 -7.74 3.54
N THR A 97 -3.59 -7.00 4.26
CA THR A 97 -2.67 -6.03 3.63
C THR A 97 -1.54 -6.71 2.84
N MET A 98 -1.21 -7.96 3.19
CA MET A 98 -0.09 -8.73 2.65
C MET A 98 -0.47 -9.58 1.42
N CYS A 99 -1.76 -9.80 1.10
CA CYS A 99 -2.10 -10.62 -0.08
C CYS A 99 -1.66 -9.93 -1.38
N GLN A 100 -0.54 -10.34 -1.96
CA GLN A 100 -0.02 -9.84 -3.24
C GLN A 100 -0.30 -10.79 -4.40
N THR A 101 -0.73 -12.04 -4.12
CA THR A 101 -0.84 -13.13 -5.11
C THR A 101 -2.14 -13.94 -5.02
N CYS A 102 -3.21 -13.40 -4.42
CA CYS A 102 -4.53 -14.01 -4.55
C CYS A 102 -4.86 -14.11 -6.05
N SER A 103 -4.93 -15.34 -6.56
CA SER A 103 -5.22 -15.68 -7.96
C SER A 103 -6.60 -15.13 -8.36
N PRO A 104 -6.87 -14.80 -9.64
CA PRO A 104 -8.19 -14.33 -10.09
C PRO A 104 -9.36 -15.26 -9.74
N ASP A 105 -9.12 -16.54 -9.45
CA ASP A 105 -10.16 -17.51 -9.07
C ASP A 105 -10.54 -17.48 -7.58
N ASP A 106 -9.77 -16.76 -6.73
CA ASP A 106 -10.01 -16.66 -5.27
C ASP A 106 -10.71 -15.35 -4.86
N GLY A 107 -11.23 -14.57 -5.82
CA GLY A 107 -12.06 -13.39 -5.56
C GLY A 107 -11.43 -12.28 -4.70
N GLY A 108 -10.11 -12.27 -4.54
CA GLY A 108 -9.37 -11.39 -3.63
C GLY A 108 -7.99 -10.93 -4.12
N GLY A 109 -7.65 -11.16 -5.38
CA GLY A 109 -6.51 -10.47 -6.00
C GLY A 109 -6.84 -8.99 -6.09
N ARG A 110 -5.98 -8.11 -5.55
CA ARG A 110 -6.02 -6.68 -5.90
C ARG A 110 -5.92 -6.61 -7.41
N GLU A 111 -7.02 -6.33 -8.08
CA GLU A 111 -7.07 -6.31 -9.53
C GLU A 111 -6.07 -5.26 -10.00
N ARG A 112 -4.93 -5.71 -10.51
CA ARG A 112 -3.84 -4.83 -10.93
C ARG A 112 -4.16 -4.27 -12.29
N VAL A 113 -4.53 -3.01 -12.31
CA VAL A 113 -4.95 -2.30 -13.50
C VAL A 113 -3.79 -1.49 -14.06
N ARG A 114 -3.61 -1.50 -15.40
CA ARG A 114 -2.53 -0.76 -16.05
C ARG A 114 -2.89 0.72 -16.17
N LEU A 115 -1.95 1.59 -15.78
CA LEU A 115 -1.95 3.01 -16.12
C LEU A 115 -0.77 3.31 -17.05
N ARG A 116 -1.03 4.00 -18.16
CA ARG A 116 -0.02 4.47 -19.11
C ARG A 116 0.02 6.00 -19.14
N VAL A 117 1.20 6.57 -18.94
CA VAL A 117 1.44 8.00 -19.08
C VAL A 117 2.34 8.23 -20.29
N THR A 118 1.96 9.19 -21.13
CA THR A 118 2.74 9.64 -22.28
C THR A 118 2.89 11.15 -22.20
N ARG A 119 3.99 11.69 -22.72
CA ARG A 119 4.14 13.13 -22.87
C ARG A 119 4.61 13.49 -24.27
N SER A 120 4.28 14.68 -24.74
CA SER A 120 5.01 15.29 -25.85
C SER A 120 6.34 15.85 -25.36
N GLN A 121 7.19 16.26 -26.31
CA GLN A 121 8.39 17.06 -26.00
C GLN A 121 8.02 18.34 -25.23
N TYR A 122 9.00 18.91 -24.52
CA TYR A 122 8.94 20.22 -23.85
C TYR A 122 8.11 20.31 -22.56
N GLY A 123 8.06 19.22 -21.79
CA GLY A 123 7.55 19.22 -20.44
C GLY A 123 7.70 17.85 -19.79
N ASP A 124 7.39 17.76 -18.51
CA ASP A 124 7.43 16.55 -17.70
C ASP A 124 6.04 16.21 -17.18
N VAL A 125 5.82 14.95 -16.82
CA VAL A 125 4.64 14.51 -16.06
C VAL A 125 5.09 13.96 -14.72
N VAL A 126 4.75 14.66 -13.64
CA VAL A 126 5.01 14.25 -12.26
C VAL A 126 3.76 13.56 -11.72
N SER A 127 3.95 12.44 -11.02
CA SER A 127 2.88 11.74 -10.32
C SER A 127 3.10 11.80 -8.81
N ASP A 128 2.02 11.81 -8.04
CA ASP A 128 2.04 11.59 -6.59
C ASP A 128 2.55 10.19 -6.17
N ILE A 129 2.59 9.24 -7.10
CA ILE A 129 3.24 7.93 -6.95
C ILE A 129 4.59 7.91 -7.69
N ALA A 130 5.68 7.60 -6.98
CA ALA A 130 7.04 7.74 -7.48
C ALA A 130 7.31 6.96 -8.79
N ASP A 131 6.73 5.76 -8.92
CA ASP A 131 6.96 4.83 -10.05
C ASP A 131 6.34 5.25 -11.39
N LEU A 132 5.66 6.41 -11.46
CA LEU A 132 4.97 6.87 -12.68
C LEU A 132 5.44 8.24 -13.19
N THR A 133 6.43 8.85 -12.54
CA THR A 133 6.97 10.14 -13.01
C THR A 133 7.76 9.98 -14.31
N CYS A 134 7.38 10.72 -15.35
CA CYS A 134 7.96 10.66 -16.70
C CYS A 134 8.62 12.00 -17.04
N LEU A 135 9.95 12.03 -16.82
CA LEU A 135 10.81 13.21 -17.01
C LEU A 135 11.40 13.27 -18.43
N GLU A 136 12.31 14.21 -18.69
CA GLU A 136 12.88 14.54 -20.02
C GLU A 136 13.39 13.36 -20.87
N ALA A 137 13.85 12.25 -20.29
CA ALA A 137 14.30 11.07 -21.03
C ALA A 137 13.18 10.04 -21.33
N CYS A 138 11.99 10.25 -20.79
CA CYS A 138 10.86 9.34 -20.87
C CYS A 138 9.83 9.85 -21.90
N ASP A 139 9.61 9.13 -22.99
CA ASP A 139 8.47 9.42 -23.88
C ASP A 139 7.16 8.80 -23.35
N ARG A 140 7.28 7.71 -22.57
CA ARG A 140 6.18 6.95 -22.00
C ARG A 140 6.58 6.21 -20.72
N ALA A 141 5.71 6.21 -19.73
CA ALA A 141 5.80 5.39 -18.52
C ALA A 141 4.55 4.51 -18.40
N ALA A 142 4.68 3.32 -17.79
CA ALA A 142 3.54 2.49 -17.48
C ALA A 142 3.81 1.67 -16.22
N THR A 143 2.82 1.65 -15.33
CA THR A 143 2.83 0.82 -14.12
C THR A 143 1.49 0.10 -13.98
N ARG A 144 1.42 -0.87 -13.08
CA ARG A 144 0.16 -1.49 -12.65
C ARG A 144 -0.14 -1.03 -11.24
N LEU A 145 -1.37 -0.62 -10.98
CA LEU A 145 -1.82 -0.15 -9.67
C LEU A 145 -3.02 -0.97 -9.21
N ASP A 146 -3.25 -0.96 -7.90
CA ASP A 146 -4.41 -1.64 -7.34
C ASP A 146 -5.69 -0.93 -7.80
N ARG A 147 -6.73 -1.70 -8.12
CA ARG A 147 -8.02 -1.13 -8.47
C ARG A 147 -8.55 -0.29 -7.30
N GLY A 148 -9.01 0.92 -7.58
CA GLY A 148 -9.48 1.88 -6.58
C GLY A 148 -8.40 2.83 -6.07
N THR A 149 -7.13 2.66 -6.46
CA THR A 149 -6.11 3.70 -6.25
C THR A 149 -6.53 4.98 -6.97
N SER A 150 -6.38 6.12 -6.31
CA SER A 150 -6.49 7.44 -6.94
C SER A 150 -5.08 7.99 -7.18
N VAL A 151 -4.84 8.51 -8.37
CA VAL A 151 -3.52 9.00 -8.82
C VAL A 151 -3.65 10.42 -9.31
N THR A 152 -2.76 11.30 -8.88
CA THR A 152 -2.69 12.68 -9.35
C THR A 152 -1.47 12.89 -10.24
N LEU A 153 -1.72 13.28 -11.49
CA LEU A 153 -0.71 13.65 -12.48
C LEU A 153 -0.64 15.18 -12.61
N THR A 154 0.57 15.72 -12.66
CA THR A 154 0.84 17.14 -12.86
C THR A 154 1.75 17.33 -14.06
N ALA A 155 1.29 18.11 -15.04
CA ALA A 155 2.08 18.50 -16.20
C ALA A 155 2.95 19.73 -15.88
N VAL A 156 4.26 19.59 -16.02
CA VAL A 156 5.25 20.64 -15.73
C VAL A 156 5.95 21.04 -17.03
N PRO A 157 5.64 22.19 -17.64
CA PRO A 157 6.32 22.64 -18.86
C PRO A 157 7.78 22.99 -18.57
N VAL A 158 8.68 22.74 -19.54
CA VAL A 158 10.02 23.33 -19.49
C VAL A 158 9.98 24.82 -19.85
N ASP A 159 11.04 25.55 -19.55
CA ASP A 159 11.13 26.98 -19.83
C ASP A 159 10.82 27.34 -21.29
N GLY A 160 10.08 28.45 -21.47
CA GLY A 160 9.66 28.94 -22.78
C GLY A 160 8.53 28.13 -23.45
N HIS A 161 7.96 27.14 -22.75
CA HIS A 161 6.83 26.34 -23.23
C HIS A 161 5.67 26.39 -22.23
N ARG A 162 4.50 25.95 -22.68
CA ARG A 162 3.29 25.85 -21.86
C ARG A 162 2.58 24.53 -22.06
N PHE A 163 1.96 24.06 -20.99
CA PHE A 163 1.01 22.95 -21.06
C PHE A 163 -0.19 23.36 -21.91
N ARG A 164 -0.59 22.49 -22.83
CA ARG A 164 -1.69 22.74 -23.77
C ARG A 164 -2.97 22.09 -23.32
N ARG A 165 -2.88 20.80 -23.07
CA ARG A 165 -3.99 19.94 -22.71
C ARG A 165 -3.52 18.54 -22.37
N TRP A 166 -4.34 17.85 -21.60
CA TRP A 166 -4.34 16.41 -21.49
C TRP A 166 -5.11 15.80 -22.66
N ARG A 167 -4.82 14.53 -22.95
CA ARG A 167 -5.65 13.63 -23.77
C ARG A 167 -5.81 12.30 -23.06
N GLY A 168 -6.80 11.52 -23.47
CA GLY A 168 -7.14 10.23 -22.85
C GLY A 168 -8.05 10.44 -21.65
N ASP A 169 -7.79 9.73 -20.56
CA ASP A 169 -8.64 9.74 -19.37
C ASP A 169 -8.55 11.04 -18.54
N CYS A 170 -7.52 11.86 -18.76
CA CYS A 170 -7.32 13.16 -18.10
C CYS A 170 -7.88 14.38 -18.86
N ASP A 171 -8.54 14.18 -20.01
CA ASP A 171 -8.83 15.20 -21.01
C ASP A 171 -9.26 16.58 -20.45
N GLY A 172 -8.64 17.65 -20.96
CA GLY A 172 -8.87 19.00 -20.45
C GLY A 172 -7.62 19.88 -20.50
N ARG A 173 -7.74 21.11 -20.01
CA ARG A 173 -6.66 22.12 -20.00
C ARG A 173 -6.10 22.43 -18.61
N THR A 174 -6.63 21.81 -17.57
CA THR A 174 -6.08 21.91 -16.21
C THR A 174 -4.76 21.15 -16.16
N PRO A 175 -3.66 21.74 -15.67
CA PRO A 175 -2.35 21.08 -15.64
C PRO A 175 -2.29 19.88 -14.69
N THR A 176 -3.19 19.84 -13.72
CA THR A 176 -3.37 18.73 -12.78
C THR A 176 -4.56 17.86 -13.20
N CYS A 177 -4.42 16.55 -13.09
CA CYS A 177 -5.45 15.56 -13.36
C CYS A 177 -5.44 14.48 -12.28
N THR A 178 -6.61 14.14 -11.74
CA THR A 178 -6.77 13.01 -10.82
C THR A 178 -7.51 11.87 -11.53
N LEU A 179 -6.98 10.65 -11.43
CA LEU A 179 -7.50 9.45 -12.06
C LEU A 179 -7.83 8.39 -11.00
N ASP A 180 -9.07 7.92 -11.02
CA ASP A 180 -9.45 6.73 -10.27
C ASP A 180 -9.22 5.47 -11.12
N ILE A 181 -8.38 4.58 -10.60
CA ILE A 181 -7.94 3.38 -11.30
C ILE A 181 -8.98 2.27 -11.14
N THR A 182 -10.05 2.36 -11.91
CA THR A 182 -11.13 1.37 -11.93
C THR A 182 -11.04 0.41 -13.12
N SER A 183 -10.34 0.81 -14.18
CA SER A 183 -10.05 0.04 -15.39
C SER A 183 -8.81 0.61 -16.06
N GLY A 184 -8.31 -0.02 -17.12
CA GLY A 184 -7.08 0.43 -17.79
C GLY A 184 -7.17 1.91 -18.19
N ARG A 185 -6.21 2.73 -17.72
CA ARG A 185 -6.19 4.18 -17.95
C ARG A 185 -4.99 4.60 -18.79
N SER A 186 -5.15 5.70 -19.52
CA SER A 186 -4.11 6.37 -20.27
C SER A 186 -4.23 7.89 -20.22
N ALA A 187 -3.12 8.57 -19.96
CA ALA A 187 -3.05 10.03 -19.99
C ALA A 187 -1.90 10.49 -20.88
N THR A 188 -2.15 11.48 -21.73
CA THR A 188 -1.11 12.12 -22.56
C THR A 188 -1.04 13.61 -22.29
N ALA A 189 0.09 14.10 -21.77
CA ALA A 189 0.35 15.53 -21.64
C ALA A 189 0.86 16.09 -22.97
N VAL A 190 0.27 17.20 -23.43
CA VAL A 190 0.73 17.92 -24.62
C VAL A 190 1.25 19.30 -24.21
N PHE A 191 2.46 19.61 -24.64
CA PHE A 191 3.15 20.87 -24.43
C PHE A 191 3.44 21.56 -25.77
N GLY A 192 3.72 22.86 -25.74
CA GLY A 192 4.16 23.63 -26.91
C GLY A 192 4.47 25.07 -26.55
N ARG A 193 5.03 25.85 -27.49
CA ARG A 193 5.43 27.26 -27.28
C ARG A 193 4.30 28.24 -27.12
#